data_AF-X0SNT1-F1
#
_entry.id   AF-X0SNT1-F1
#
_cell.length_a   1.000
_cell.length_b   1.000
_cell.length_c   1.000
_cell.angle_alpha   90.00
_cell.angle_beta   90.00
_cell.angle_gamma   90.00
#
_symmetry.space_group_name_H-M   'P 1'
#
loop_
_entity.id
_entity.type
_entity.pdbx_description
1 polymer ?
#
loop_
_entity_poly.entity_id
_entity_poly.type
_entity_poly.pdbx_seq_one_letter_code
_entity_poly.pdbx_strand_id
1 'polypeptide(L)' 'DDKVAREMAEKAASSAEAIQIALGAEKDSILYYSEMRNLVRERDREMVDRIIEEEKSHLRQLSDLKKKLAAR' A
#
# COMPACT_ATOMS: atom_id res chain seq x y z
N ASP A 1 5.46 9.04 2.86
CA ASP A 1 5.48 9.64 1.50
C ASP A 1 5.91 8.60 0.50
N ASP A 2 5.05 8.31 -0.47
CA ASP A 2 5.27 7.35 -1.57
C ASP A 2 6.62 7.49 -2.26
N LYS A 3 7.16 8.71 -2.32
CA LYS A 3 8.46 8.99 -2.89
C LYS A 3 9.58 8.19 -2.21
N VAL A 4 9.56 8.08 -0.89
CA VAL A 4 10.57 7.33 -0.13
C VAL A 4 10.44 5.84 -0.41
N ALA A 5 9.21 5.31 -0.41
CA ALA A 5 8.96 3.91 -0.73
C ALA A 5 9.43 3.56 -2.16
N ARG A 6 9.22 4.45 -3.13
CA ARG A 6 9.71 4.29 -4.51
C ARG A 6 11.23 4.30 -4.58
N GLU A 7 11.89 5.29 -3.98
CA GLU A 7 13.36 5.35 -3.95
C GLU A 7 13.99 4.13 -3.28
N MET A 8 13.34 3.60 -2.23
CA MET A 8 13.77 2.37 -1.57
C MET A 8 13.56 1.14 -2.46
N ALA A 9 12.41 1.05 -3.14
CA ALA A 9 12.10 -0.05 -4.05
C ALA A 9 13.03 -0.07 -5.28
N GLU A 10 13.41 1.08 -5.82
CA GLU A 10 14.39 1.21 -6.91
C GLU A 10 15.79 0.74 -6.49
N LYS A 11 16.13 0.88 -5.21
CA LYS A 11 17.42 0.46 -4.63
C LYS A 11 17.39 -0.95 -4.05
N ALA A 12 16.25 -1.64 -4.11
CA ALA A 12 16.10 -2.97 -3.55
C ALA A 12 17.02 -3.99 -4.26
N ALA A 13 17.63 -4.88 -3.49
CA ALA A 13 18.55 -5.89 -4.00
C ALA A 13 17.81 -7.04 -4.72
N SER A 14 16.48 -7.12 -4.59
CA SER A 14 15.67 -8.16 -5.24
C SER A 14 14.23 -7.71 -5.45
N SER A 15 13.53 -8.37 -6.38
CA SER A 15 12.08 -8.19 -6.56
C SER A 15 11.30 -8.51 -5.29
N ALA A 16 11.75 -9.49 -4.50
CA ALA A 16 11.11 -9.85 -3.23
C ALA A 16 11.21 -8.73 -2.19
N GLU A 17 12.37 -8.06 -2.13
CA GLU A 17 12.57 -6.90 -1.27
C GLU A 17 11.77 -5.69 -1.73
N ALA A 18 11.75 -5.40 -3.05
CA ALA A 18 10.93 -4.33 -3.61
C ALA A 18 9.43 -4.52 -3.29
N ILE A 19 8.92 -5.76 -3.40
CA ILE A 19 7.54 -6.09 -3.04
C ILE A 19 7.31 -5.97 -1.53
N GLN A 20 8.30 -6.32 -0.70
CA GLN A 20 8.19 -6.14 0.74
C GLN A 20 8.09 -4.66 1.13
N ILE A 21 8.85 -3.78 0.45
CA ILE A 21 8.78 -2.33 0.62
C ILE A 21 7.40 -1.82 0.19
N ALA A 22 6.92 -2.23 -0.99
CA ALA A 22 5.60 -1.85 -1.49
C ALA A 22 4.47 -2.29 -0.53
N LEU A 23 4.53 -3.53 -0.01
CA LEU A 23 3.58 -4.02 1.00
C LEU A 23 3.58 -3.20 2.29
N GLY A 24 4.73 -2.63 2.68
CA GLY A 24 4.81 -1.69 3.79
C GLY A 24 4.09 -0.39 3.47
N ALA A 25 4.39 0.19 2.31
CA ALA A 25 3.75 1.42 1.84
C ALA A 25 2.22 1.32 1.80
N GLU A 26 1.66 0.23 1.25
CA GLU A 26 0.19 0.05 1.21
C GLU A 26 -0.43 -0.02 2.60
N LYS A 27 0.24 -0.68 3.56
CA LYS A 27 -0.25 -0.78 4.95
C LYS A 27 -0.25 0.58 5.63
N ASP A 28 0.82 1.35 5.43
CA ASP A 28 0.95 2.69 5.99
C ASP A 28 -0.10 3.63 5.40
N SER A 29 -0.37 3.54 4.09
CA SER A 29 -1.44 4.28 3.41
C SER A 29 -2.83 3.92 3.93
N ILE A 30 -3.13 2.63 4.09
CA ILE A 30 -4.41 2.18 4.67
C ILE A 30 -4.59 2.76 6.07
N LEU A 31 -3.57 2.71 6.92
CA LEU A 31 -3.63 3.27 8.28
C LEU A 31 -3.86 4.78 8.22
N TYR A 32 -3.07 5.50 7.42
CA TYR A 32 -3.17 6.94 7.24
C TYR A 32 -4.59 7.37 6.80
N TYR A 33 -5.14 6.75 5.76
CA TYR A 33 -6.46 7.10 5.26
C TYR A 33 -7.57 6.69 6.22
N SER A 34 -7.41 5.59 6.95
CA SER A 34 -8.37 5.18 8.00
C SER A 34 -8.46 6.21 9.12
N GLU A 35 -7.34 6.77 9.56
CA GLU A 35 -7.33 7.85 10.54
C GLU A 35 -7.88 9.16 9.96
N MET A 36 -7.47 9.52 8.73
CA MET A 36 -7.94 10.72 8.03
C MET A 36 -9.46 10.71 7.83
N ARG A 37 -10.05 9.55 7.54
CA ARG A 37 -11.51 9.36 7.38
C ARG A 37 -12.30 9.91 8.57
N ASN A 38 -11.77 9.77 9.79
CA ASN A 38 -12.42 10.24 11.01
C ASN A 38 -12.33 11.77 11.19
N LEU A 39 -11.40 12.41 10.49
CA LEU A 39 -11.12 13.85 10.57
C LEU A 39 -11.81 14.67 9.45
N VAL A 40 -12.15 14.03 8.33
CA VAL A 40 -12.81 14.71 7.20
C VAL A 40 -14.32 14.90 7.42
N ARG A 41 -14.90 15.84 6.65
CA ARG A 41 -16.34 16.09 6.64
C ARG A 41 -17.07 14.85 6.12
N GLU A 42 -18.29 14.63 6.59
CA GLU A 42 -19.08 13.44 6.23
C GLU A 42 -19.22 13.25 4.71
N ARG A 43 -19.47 14.34 3.96
CA ARG A 43 -19.57 14.33 2.50
C ARG A 43 -18.32 13.84 1.77
N ASP A 44 -17.15 13.93 2.42
CA ASP A 44 -15.86 13.57 1.85
C ASP A 44 -15.43 12.15 2.27
N ARG A 45 -16.12 11.52 3.24
CA ARG A 45 -15.75 10.19 3.75
C ARG A 45 -15.83 9.09 2.70
N GLU A 46 -16.84 9.12 1.83
CA GLU A 46 -17.00 8.11 0.76
C GLU A 46 -15.81 8.12 -0.21
N MET A 47 -15.23 9.30 -0.47
CA MET A 47 -14.03 9.40 -1.29
C MET A 47 -12.82 8.77 -0.58
N VAL A 48 -12.66 9.01 0.73
CA VAL A 48 -11.60 8.38 1.52
C VAL A 48 -11.79 6.87 1.60
N ASP A 49 -13.03 6.39 1.78
CA ASP A 49 -13.36 4.97 1.79
C ASP A 49 -12.96 4.27 0.49
N ARG A 50 -13.18 4.93 -0.67
CA ARG A 50 -12.75 4.40 -1.97
C ARG A 50 -11.22 4.26 -2.07
N ILE A 51 -10.46 5.23 -1.56
CA ILE A 51 -8.99 5.16 -1.53
C ILE A 51 -8.55 3.99 -0.64
N ILE A 52 -9.13 3.84 0.55
CA ILE A 52 -8.81 2.73 1.45
C ILE A 52 -9.04 1.36 0.77
N GLU A 53 -10.14 1.21 0.03
CA GLU A 53 -10.44 -0.04 -0.69
C GLU A 53 -9.49 -0.30 -1.87
N GLU A 54 -9.00 0.76 -2.53
CA GLU A 54 -7.97 0.68 -3.55
C GLU A 54 -6.64 0.15 -2.97
N GLU A 55 -6.15 0.72 -1.87
CA GLU A 55 -4.90 0.27 -1.25
C GLU A 55 -5.01 -1.16 -0.68
N LYS A 56 -6.18 -1.56 -0.16
CA LYS A 56 -6.43 -2.96 0.21
C LYS A 56 -6.35 -3.89 -1.00
N SER A 57 -6.77 -3.43 -2.17
CA SER A 57 -6.64 -4.17 -3.43
C SER A 57 -5.18 -4.34 -3.83
N HIS A 58 -4.40 -3.26 -3.79
CA HIS A 58 -2.96 -3.28 -4.04
C HIS A 58 -2.24 -4.25 -3.09
N LEU A 59 -2.56 -4.19 -1.80
CA LEU A 59 -1.99 -5.08 -0.79
C LEU A 59 -2.26 -6.57 -1.09
N ARG A 60 -3.47 -6.91 -1.54
CA ARG A 60 -3.81 -8.29 -1.95
C ARG A 60 -2.99 -8.72 -3.17
N GLN A 61 -2.92 -7.87 -4.20
CA GLN A 61 -2.18 -8.15 -5.42
C GLN A 61 -0.68 -8.36 -5.16
N LEU A 62 -0.06 -7.48 -4.36
CA LEU A 62 1.34 -7.59 -3.96
C LEU A 62 1.60 -8.83 -3.11
N SER A 63 0.67 -9.19 -2.21
CA SER A 63 0.78 -10.40 -1.39
C SER A 63 0.77 -11.66 -2.26
N ASP A 64 -0.08 -11.71 -3.27
CA ASP A 64 -0.13 -12.83 -4.22
C ASP A 64 1.10 -12.89 -5.12
N LEU A 65 1.62 -11.73 -5.55
CA LEU A 65 2.87 -11.66 -6.30
C LEU A 65 4.06 -12.17 -5.47
N LYS A 66 4.14 -11.79 -4.19
CA LYS A 66 5.18 -12.29 -3.27
C LYS A 66 5.12 -13.81 -3.13
N LYS A 67 3.93 -14.39 -2.96
CA LYS A 67 3.74 -15.85 -2.88
C LYS A 67 4.22 -16.55 -4.17
N LYS A 68 3.88 -16.00 -5.33
CA LYS A 68 4.31 -16.56 -6.63
C LYS A 68 5.82 -16.52 -6.82
N LEU A 69 6.49 -15.48 -6.30
CA LEU A 69 7.96 -15.40 -6.32
C LEU A 69 8.61 -16.40 -5.37
N ALA A 70 8.02 -16.64 -4.20
CA ALA A 70 8.54 -17.62 -3.23
C ALA A 70 8.30 -19.08 -3.64
N ALA A 71 7.35 -19.32 -4.55
CA ALA A 71 7.04 -20.65 -5.09
C ALA A 71 7.88 -21.01 -6.33
N ARG A 72 8.79 -20.12 -6.76
CA ARG A 72 9.80 -20.38 -7.79
C ARG A 72 11.13 -20.75 -7.14
#